data_AF-A0A1G6C077-F1
#
_entry.id   AF-A0A1G6C077-F1
#
_cell.length_a   1.000
_cell.length_b   1.000
_cell.length_c   1.000
_cell.angle_alpha   90.00
_cell.angle_beta   90.00
_cell.angle_gamma   90.00
#
_symmetry.space_group_name_H-M   'P 1'
#
loop_
_entity.id
_entity.type
_entity.pdbx_description
1 polymer ?
#
loop_
_entity_poly.entity_id
_entity_poly.type
_entity_poly.pdbx_seq_one_letter_code
_entity_poly.pdbx_strand_id
1 'polypeptide(L)'
;MSRSMSLKAKIRNIAKQKNIPAQVILQNYMFERLLVRLSVSEYKDKFVLKGGMLVAAIVGLDNRATMDLDTTLKNLPLTPEAIKTALEQVCGIGSDDGVSFEIGTISPIREDDIYGGYRVKLNAVFDTMVTPLSIDVSTGDVITPHAVPYSFSEIFDDEKTFELWAYNIETVMAEKVETILRRGVFNSRTGHHPTFSETA
;
A
#
# COMPACT_ATOMS: atom_id res chain seq x y z
N MET A 1 0.22 -19.55 -25.87
CA MET A 1 0.88 -18.38 -25.23
C MET A 1 1.24 -18.77 -23.81
N SER A 2 2.44 -18.45 -23.31
CA SER A 2 2.76 -18.64 -21.89
C SER A 2 1.91 -17.71 -21.02
N ARG A 3 1.62 -18.12 -19.77
CA ARG A 3 0.88 -17.28 -18.80
C ARG A 3 1.57 -15.91 -18.63
N SER A 4 2.90 -15.85 -18.60
CA SER A 4 3.69 -14.60 -18.60
C SER A 4 3.48 -13.70 -19.80
N MET A 5 3.39 -14.23 -21.02
CA MET A 5 3.12 -13.41 -22.21
C MET A 5 1.71 -12.80 -22.14
N SER A 6 0.75 -13.55 -21.60
CA SER A 6 -0.62 -13.07 -21.39
C SER A 6 -0.68 -11.97 -20.34
N LEU A 7 -0.04 -12.15 -19.17
CA LEU A 7 0.01 -11.14 -18.11
C LEU A 7 0.68 -9.84 -18.60
N LYS A 8 1.84 -9.94 -19.26
CA LYS A 8 2.54 -8.78 -19.85
C LYS A 8 1.67 -8.02 -20.85
N ALA A 9 0.89 -8.74 -21.66
CA ALA A 9 -0.03 -8.12 -22.61
C ALA A 9 -1.16 -7.36 -21.91
N LYS A 10 -1.81 -7.97 -20.90
CA LYS A 10 -2.84 -7.31 -20.08
C LYS A 10 -2.32 -6.04 -19.41
N ILE A 11 -1.16 -6.13 -18.74
CA ILE A 11 -0.50 -5.00 -18.09
C ILE A 11 -0.23 -3.86 -19.09
N ARG A 12 0.33 -4.19 -20.27
CA ARG A 12 0.63 -3.19 -21.31
C ARG A 12 -0.63 -2.50 -21.84
N ASN A 13 -1.73 -3.24 -21.98
CA ASN A 13 -2.98 -2.68 -22.46
C ASN A 13 -3.57 -1.68 -21.45
N ILE A 14 -3.62 -2.05 -20.17
CA ILE A 14 -4.09 -1.15 -19.11
C ILE A 14 -3.18 0.06 -18.96
N ALA A 15 -1.85 -0.13 -18.98
CA ALA A 15 -0.88 0.95 -18.91
C ALA A 15 -1.10 2.01 -20.00
N LYS A 16 -1.37 1.56 -21.23
CA LYS A 16 -1.71 2.45 -22.35
C LYS A 16 -3.06 3.14 -22.16
N GLN A 17 -4.10 2.39 -21.78
CA GLN A 17 -5.45 2.92 -21.60
C GLN A 17 -5.53 3.98 -20.50
N LYS A 18 -4.87 3.73 -19.36
CA LYS A 18 -4.86 4.63 -18.20
C LYS A 18 -3.74 5.67 -18.23
N ASN A 19 -2.83 5.59 -19.22
CA ASN A 19 -1.63 6.44 -19.29
C ASN A 19 -0.76 6.38 -18.03
N ILE A 20 -0.54 5.18 -17.50
CA ILE A 20 0.25 4.90 -16.29
C ILE A 20 1.44 4.00 -16.66
N PRO A 21 2.63 4.15 -16.04
CA PRO A 21 3.74 3.24 -16.26
C PRO A 21 3.35 1.77 -16.00
N ALA A 22 3.72 0.88 -16.91
CA ALA A 22 3.42 -0.56 -16.80
C ALA A 22 3.94 -1.19 -15.50
N GLN A 23 5.06 -0.68 -14.96
CA GLN A 23 5.61 -1.12 -13.68
C GLN A 23 4.65 -0.87 -12.50
N VAL A 24 3.95 0.27 -12.49
CA VAL A 24 2.97 0.60 -11.44
C VAL A 24 1.81 -0.38 -11.49
N ILE A 25 1.30 -0.69 -12.69
CA ILE A 25 0.22 -1.66 -12.88
C ILE A 25 0.67 -3.06 -12.45
N LEU A 26 1.87 -3.49 -12.85
CA LEU A 26 2.45 -4.76 -12.43
C LEU A 26 2.55 -4.86 -10.90
N GLN A 27 3.07 -3.82 -10.26
CA GLN A 27 3.27 -3.81 -8.82
C GLN A 27 1.94 -3.83 -8.05
N ASN A 28 0.96 -3.03 -8.48
CA ASN A 28 -0.38 -3.05 -7.88
C ASN A 28 -1.08 -4.39 -8.09
N TYR A 29 -0.91 -5.05 -9.25
CA TYR A 29 -1.39 -6.41 -9.45
C TYR A 29 -0.74 -7.41 -8.50
N MET A 30 0.56 -7.31 -8.24
CA MET A 30 1.24 -8.20 -7.28
C MET A 30 0.77 -7.96 -5.84
N PHE A 31 0.53 -6.71 -5.44
CA PHE A 31 -0.11 -6.41 -4.15
C PHE A 31 -1.55 -6.93 -4.09
N GLU A 32 -2.33 -6.75 -5.14
CA GLU A 32 -3.69 -7.29 -5.22
C GLU A 32 -3.71 -8.81 -5.00
N ARG A 33 -2.76 -9.57 -5.59
CA ARG A 33 -2.67 -11.01 -5.34
C ARG A 33 -2.33 -11.35 -3.89
N LEU A 34 -1.54 -10.52 -3.20
CA LEU A 34 -1.29 -10.67 -1.76
C LEU A 34 -2.55 -10.34 -0.95
N LEU A 35 -3.26 -9.27 -1.32
CA LEU A 35 -4.46 -8.81 -0.62
C LEU A 35 -5.65 -9.77 -0.79
N VAL A 36 -5.80 -10.40 -1.95
CA VAL A 36 -6.76 -11.49 -2.16
C VAL A 36 -6.48 -12.64 -1.17
N ARG A 37 -5.22 -13.04 -1.00
CA ARG A 37 -4.84 -14.06 0.01
C ARG A 37 -5.12 -13.59 1.42
N LEU A 38 -4.80 -12.33 1.76
CA LEU A 38 -5.09 -11.74 3.07
C LEU A 38 -6.60 -11.78 3.37
N SER A 39 -7.44 -11.49 2.37
CA SER A 39 -8.91 -11.41 2.52
C SER A 39 -9.58 -12.74 2.88
N VAL A 40 -8.93 -13.86 2.59
CA VAL A 40 -9.41 -15.21 2.91
C VAL A 40 -8.60 -15.88 4.03
N SER A 41 -7.65 -15.15 4.63
CA SER A 41 -6.78 -15.65 5.69
C SER A 41 -7.38 -15.43 7.08
N GLU A 42 -6.85 -16.14 8.08
CA GLU A 42 -7.13 -15.85 9.50
C GLU A 42 -6.61 -14.48 9.98
N TYR A 43 -5.87 -13.75 9.13
CA TYR A 43 -5.37 -12.40 9.40
C TYR A 43 -6.24 -11.30 8.80
N LYS A 44 -7.34 -11.64 8.10
CA LYS A 44 -8.25 -10.65 7.49
C LYS A 44 -8.62 -9.54 8.47
N ASP A 45 -9.03 -9.90 9.68
CA ASP A 45 -9.48 -8.96 10.71
C ASP A 45 -8.35 -8.31 11.52
N LYS A 46 -7.09 -8.67 11.23
CA LYS A 46 -5.89 -8.20 11.94
C LYS A 46 -5.16 -7.09 11.19
N PHE A 47 -5.42 -6.92 9.89
CA PHE A 47 -4.82 -5.87 9.06
C PHE A 47 -5.90 -4.88 8.58
N VAL A 48 -5.60 -3.59 8.70
CA VAL A 48 -6.43 -2.51 8.16
C VAL A 48 -5.63 -1.74 7.12
N LEU A 49 -6.11 -1.66 5.88
CA LEU A 49 -5.48 -0.91 4.81
C LEU A 49 -5.63 0.61 4.99
N LYS A 50 -4.58 1.34 4.68
CA LYS A 50 -4.56 2.80 4.69
C LYS A 50 -3.77 3.34 3.48
N GLY A 51 -3.56 4.66 3.47
CA GLY A 51 -2.56 5.28 2.61
C GLY A 51 -2.88 5.25 1.11
N GLY A 52 -1.82 5.14 0.30
CA GLY A 52 -1.88 5.39 -1.14
C GLY A 52 -2.73 4.40 -1.92
N MET A 53 -2.65 3.11 -1.59
CA MET A 53 -3.39 2.05 -2.27
C MET A 53 -4.89 2.14 -2.04
N LEU A 54 -5.31 2.45 -0.81
CA LEU A 54 -6.73 2.68 -0.53
C LEU A 54 -7.27 3.87 -1.33
N VAL A 55 -6.52 4.97 -1.41
CA VAL A 55 -6.91 6.13 -2.22
C VAL A 55 -7.01 5.73 -3.69
N ALA A 56 -6.04 4.98 -4.22
CA ALA A 56 -6.05 4.51 -5.60
C ALA A 56 -7.25 3.59 -5.89
N ALA A 57 -7.70 2.78 -4.93
CA ALA A 57 -8.90 1.96 -5.05
C ALA A 57 -10.20 2.79 -5.07
N ILE A 58 -10.22 3.95 -4.40
CA ILE A 58 -11.39 4.84 -4.33
C ILE A 58 -11.50 5.72 -5.58
N VAL A 59 -10.39 6.37 -5.99
CA VAL A 59 -10.40 7.36 -7.07
C VAL A 59 -9.87 6.84 -8.41
N GLY A 60 -9.36 5.61 -8.45
CA GLY A 60 -8.72 5.01 -9.61
C GLY A 60 -7.20 5.25 -9.68
N LEU A 61 -6.48 4.23 -10.15
CA LEU A 61 -5.01 4.25 -10.29
C LEU A 61 -4.48 5.39 -11.17
N ASP A 62 -5.26 5.86 -12.14
CA ASP A 62 -4.94 6.98 -13.04
C ASP A 62 -4.92 8.33 -12.34
N ASN A 63 -5.64 8.46 -11.21
CA ASN A 63 -5.63 9.63 -10.36
C ASN A 63 -4.60 9.53 -9.23
N ARG A 64 -4.19 8.31 -8.84
CA ARG A 64 -3.20 8.06 -7.80
C ARG A 64 -2.35 6.82 -8.09
N ALA A 65 -1.20 7.04 -8.72
CA ALA A 65 -0.16 6.01 -8.76
C ALA A 65 0.48 5.85 -7.38
N THR A 66 0.64 4.60 -6.94
CA THR A 66 1.28 4.24 -5.68
C THR A 66 2.00 2.91 -5.83
N MET A 67 3.06 2.71 -5.08
CA MET A 67 3.94 1.55 -5.15
C MET A 67 4.19 0.91 -3.77
N ASP A 68 3.58 1.46 -2.73
CA ASP A 68 3.75 1.00 -1.36
C ASP A 68 2.37 0.60 -0.81
N LEU A 69 2.34 -0.47 -0.02
CA LEU A 69 1.16 -0.89 0.72
C LEU A 69 1.31 -0.45 2.17
N ASP A 70 0.44 0.43 2.63
CA ASP A 70 0.39 0.87 4.02
C ASP A 70 -0.73 0.13 4.77
N THR A 71 -0.40 -0.42 5.94
CA THR A 71 -1.35 -1.12 6.81
C THR A 71 -1.12 -0.77 8.27
N THR A 72 -2.18 -0.86 9.07
CA THR A 72 -2.08 -0.86 10.54
C THR A 72 -2.64 -2.16 11.10
N LEU A 73 -2.01 -2.66 12.16
CA LEU A 73 -2.41 -3.90 12.84
C LEU A 73 -3.47 -3.64 13.91
N LYS A 74 -4.43 -4.56 13.98
CA LYS A 74 -5.44 -4.65 15.05
C LYS A 74 -5.36 -6.03 15.68
N ASN A 75 -5.31 -6.08 17.03
CA ASN A 75 -5.28 -7.34 17.78
C ASN A 75 -4.16 -8.33 17.35
N LEU A 76 -3.06 -7.80 16.81
CA LEU A 76 -1.84 -8.55 16.47
C LEU A 76 -0.64 -7.76 17.02
N PRO A 77 0.32 -8.40 17.71
CA PRO A 77 1.51 -7.72 18.20
C PRO A 77 2.31 -7.10 17.05
N LEU A 78 2.73 -5.85 17.21
CA LEU A 78 3.66 -5.18 16.30
C LEU A 78 5.10 -5.63 16.61
N THR A 79 5.44 -6.86 16.22
CA THR A 79 6.81 -7.39 16.30
C THR A 79 7.24 -8.01 14.98
N PRO A 80 8.55 -8.05 14.64
CA PRO A 80 9.02 -8.65 13.40
C PRO A 80 8.58 -10.11 13.25
N GLU A 81 8.58 -10.87 14.34
CA GLU A 81 8.20 -12.29 14.35
C GLU A 81 6.72 -12.47 14.05
N ALA A 82 5.85 -11.70 14.71
CA ALA A 82 4.41 -11.77 14.49
C ALA A 82 4.03 -11.35 13.06
N ILE A 83 4.65 -10.27 12.56
CA ILE A 83 4.45 -9.79 11.18
C ILE A 83 4.94 -10.84 10.18
N LYS A 84 6.13 -11.42 10.41
CA LYS A 84 6.70 -12.45 9.55
C LYS A 84 5.78 -13.68 9.49
N THR A 85 5.38 -14.22 10.64
CA THR A 85 4.48 -15.38 10.69
C THR A 85 3.16 -15.09 9.99
N ALA A 86 2.57 -13.92 10.21
CA ALA A 86 1.34 -13.53 9.53
C ALA A 86 1.49 -13.51 8.01
N LEU A 87 2.52 -12.82 7.51
CA LEU A 87 2.77 -12.73 6.09
C LEU A 87 3.16 -14.08 5.48
N GLU A 88 3.92 -14.94 6.18
CA GLU A 88 4.25 -16.29 5.71
C GLU A 88 2.99 -17.14 5.51
N GLN A 89 2.07 -17.10 6.48
CA GLN A 89 0.80 -17.81 6.38
C GLN A 89 -0.08 -17.25 5.26
N VAL A 90 -0.17 -15.92 5.13
CA VAL A 90 -0.92 -15.28 4.04
C VAL A 90 -0.31 -15.64 2.68
N CYS A 91 1.02 -15.54 2.53
CA CYS A 91 1.72 -15.86 1.29
C CYS A 91 1.59 -17.34 0.90
N GLY A 92 1.48 -18.24 1.90
CA GLY A 92 1.31 -19.67 1.71
C GLY A 92 -0.09 -20.10 1.26
N ILE A 93 -1.07 -19.19 1.25
CA ILE A 93 -2.42 -19.50 0.74
C ILE A 93 -2.35 -19.72 -0.77
N GLY A 94 -2.78 -20.92 -1.18
CA GLY A 94 -2.84 -21.31 -2.58
C GLY A 94 -3.83 -20.45 -3.38
N SER A 95 -3.42 -20.05 -4.58
CA SER A 95 -4.24 -19.34 -5.56
C SER A 95 -3.85 -19.79 -6.96
N ASP A 96 -4.80 -19.94 -7.88
CA ASP A 96 -4.53 -20.28 -9.29
C ASP A 96 -4.19 -19.03 -10.12
N ASP A 97 -3.45 -18.09 -9.52
CA ASP A 97 -2.96 -16.88 -10.17
C ASP A 97 -1.50 -17.00 -10.62
N GLY A 98 -0.80 -18.07 -10.26
CA GLY A 98 0.61 -18.30 -10.63
C GLY A 98 1.60 -17.36 -9.94
N VAL A 99 1.18 -16.62 -8.91
CA VAL A 99 2.07 -15.77 -8.09
C VAL A 99 2.49 -16.51 -6.83
N SER A 100 3.77 -16.44 -6.52
CA SER A 100 4.35 -16.84 -5.23
C SER A 100 5.05 -15.65 -4.59
N PHE A 101 5.27 -15.71 -3.27
CA PHE A 101 5.88 -14.61 -2.54
C PHE A 101 7.04 -15.13 -1.69
N GLU A 102 8.10 -14.35 -1.65
CA GLU A 102 9.28 -14.58 -0.81
C GLU A 102 9.44 -13.40 0.14
N ILE A 103 9.30 -13.66 1.45
CA ILE A 103 9.48 -12.62 2.47
C ILE A 103 10.97 -12.37 2.65
N GLY A 104 11.36 -11.11 2.50
CA GLY A 104 12.71 -10.63 2.70
C GLY A 104 12.90 -9.99 4.06
N THR A 105 13.53 -8.83 4.07
CA THR A 105 13.91 -8.12 5.30
C THR A 105 12.73 -7.43 5.95
N ILE A 106 12.66 -7.51 7.29
CA ILE A 106 11.78 -6.69 8.12
C ILE A 106 12.66 -5.71 8.90
N SER A 107 12.42 -4.41 8.74
CA SER A 107 13.23 -3.35 9.36
C SER A 107 12.36 -2.25 9.94
N PRO A 108 12.71 -1.65 11.09
CA PRO A 108 11.97 -0.53 11.67
C PRO A 108 11.85 0.69 10.71
N ILE A 109 10.72 1.40 10.77
CA ILE A 109 10.47 2.66 10.02
C ILE A 109 10.57 3.87 10.97
N ARG A 110 11.81 4.24 11.39
CA ARG A 110 12.16 5.46 12.17
C ARG A 110 11.42 5.68 13.53
N GLU A 111 12.01 6.51 14.40
CA GLU A 111 11.70 6.61 15.84
C GLU A 111 10.61 7.63 16.23
N ASP A 112 10.14 8.47 15.31
CA ASP A 112 9.25 9.61 15.63
C ASP A 112 7.75 9.26 15.76
N ASP A 113 7.38 7.98 15.58
CA ASP A 113 6.01 7.50 15.72
C ASP A 113 5.81 6.85 17.09
N ILE A 114 4.76 7.23 17.83
CA ILE A 114 4.54 6.87 19.25
C ILE A 114 4.52 5.34 19.46
N TYR A 115 4.16 4.58 18.43
CA TYR A 115 4.09 3.11 18.44
C TYR A 115 5.09 2.41 17.51
N GLY A 116 5.89 3.18 16.75
CA GLY A 116 6.79 2.67 15.72
C GLY A 116 6.09 1.96 14.55
N GLY A 117 6.89 1.34 13.69
CA GLY A 117 6.40 0.57 12.54
C GLY A 117 7.52 -0.25 11.91
N TYR A 118 7.14 -1.20 11.05
CA TYR A 118 8.07 -2.05 10.32
C TYR A 118 7.80 -1.99 8.82
N ARG A 119 8.88 -1.92 8.05
CA ARG A 119 8.88 -2.10 6.61
C ARG A 119 9.25 -3.53 6.31
N VAL A 120 8.36 -4.25 5.65
CA VAL A 120 8.58 -5.59 5.14
C VAL A 120 8.88 -5.49 3.65
N LYS A 121 10.07 -5.94 3.27
CA LYS A 121 10.39 -6.18 1.85
C LYS A 121 10.03 -7.61 1.50
N LEU A 122 9.41 -7.80 0.35
CA LEU A 122 9.08 -9.12 -0.20
C LEU A 122 9.23 -9.10 -1.72
N ASN A 123 9.43 -10.27 -2.31
CA ASN A 123 9.42 -10.44 -3.75
C ASN A 123 8.15 -11.20 -4.15
N ALA A 124 7.40 -10.66 -5.11
CA ALA A 124 6.38 -11.41 -5.82
C ALA A 124 6.99 -12.03 -7.08
N VAL A 125 6.84 -13.35 -7.21
CA VAL A 125 7.42 -14.14 -8.30
C VAL A 125 6.30 -14.71 -9.15
N PHE A 126 6.35 -14.44 -10.46
CA PHE A 126 5.44 -14.97 -11.47
C PHE A 126 6.25 -15.48 -12.67
N ASP A 127 6.20 -16.78 -12.94
CA ASP A 127 7.14 -17.47 -13.85
C ASP A 127 8.60 -17.12 -13.50
N THR A 128 9.30 -16.37 -14.34
CA THR A 128 10.67 -15.87 -14.12
C THR A 128 10.74 -14.39 -13.74
N MET A 129 9.59 -13.73 -13.61
CA MET A 129 9.49 -12.32 -13.27
C MET A 129 9.49 -12.15 -11.75
N VAL A 130 10.46 -11.38 -11.25
CA VAL A 130 10.55 -11.00 -9.84
C VAL A 130 10.17 -9.52 -9.71
N THR A 131 9.16 -9.24 -8.89
CA THR A 131 8.68 -7.88 -8.60
C THR A 131 8.90 -7.59 -7.12
N PRO A 132 9.86 -6.71 -6.77
CA PRO A 132 10.05 -6.27 -5.39
C PRO A 132 8.85 -5.47 -4.91
N LEU A 133 8.40 -5.73 -3.69
CA LEU A 133 7.31 -5.06 -3.00
C LEU A 133 7.78 -4.56 -1.63
N SER A 134 7.11 -3.52 -1.13
CA SER A 134 7.31 -2.96 0.20
C SER A 134 5.97 -2.78 0.89
N ILE A 135 5.87 -3.28 2.13
CA ILE A 135 4.70 -3.13 2.98
C ILE A 135 5.13 -2.40 4.24
N ASP A 136 4.47 -1.29 4.54
CA ASP A 136 4.65 -0.58 5.79
C ASP A 136 3.53 -1.01 6.75
N VAL A 137 3.93 -1.44 7.95
CA VAL A 137 3.05 -1.99 8.98
C VAL A 137 3.22 -1.17 10.25
N SER A 138 2.15 -0.51 10.69
CA SER A 138 2.07 0.24 11.95
C SER A 138 1.07 -0.39 12.93
N THR A 139 0.90 0.21 14.11
CA THR A 139 -0.21 -0.08 15.03
C THR A 139 -0.56 1.17 15.85
N GLY A 140 -1.69 1.12 16.56
CA GLY A 140 -2.10 2.19 17.48
C GLY A 140 -2.72 3.41 16.80
N ASP A 141 -2.94 3.35 15.48
CA ASP A 141 -3.59 4.41 14.72
C ASP A 141 -5.02 4.70 15.23
N VAL A 142 -5.34 5.98 15.37
CA VAL A 142 -6.68 6.44 15.73
C VAL A 142 -7.52 6.54 14.46
N ILE A 143 -8.49 5.66 14.31
CA ILE A 143 -9.40 5.62 13.15
C ILE A 143 -10.78 6.13 13.59
N THR A 144 -11.24 7.23 13.01
CA THR A 144 -12.48 7.91 13.44
C THR A 144 -13.53 7.91 12.32
N PRO A 145 -14.73 7.33 12.53
CA PRO A 145 -15.21 6.72 13.78
C PRO A 145 -14.71 5.28 14.01
N HIS A 146 -14.33 4.57 12.95
CA HIS A 146 -13.73 3.23 12.99
C HIS A 146 -13.31 2.80 11.57
N ALA A 147 -12.50 1.72 11.49
CA ALA A 147 -12.23 1.05 10.22
C ALA A 147 -13.52 0.45 9.65
N VAL A 148 -13.62 0.43 8.32
CA VAL A 148 -14.80 -0.06 7.58
C VAL A 148 -14.40 -1.19 6.65
N PRO A 149 -15.30 -2.17 6.38
CA PRO A 149 -15.06 -3.11 5.29
C PRO A 149 -15.10 -2.35 3.96
N TYR A 150 -14.11 -2.60 3.11
CA TYR A 150 -14.03 -2.03 1.77
C TYR A 150 -13.92 -3.16 0.75
N SER A 151 -14.75 -3.07 -0.29
CA SER A 151 -14.75 -4.02 -1.41
C SER A 151 -13.82 -3.51 -2.52
N PHE A 152 -12.70 -4.20 -2.71
CA PHE A 152 -11.72 -3.91 -3.76
C PHE A 152 -12.05 -4.72 -5.01
N SER A 153 -12.11 -4.06 -6.17
CA SER A 153 -12.22 -4.72 -7.48
C SER A 153 -10.84 -5.14 -8.00
N GLU A 154 -10.76 -6.29 -8.67
CA GLU A 154 -9.53 -6.74 -9.31
C GLU A 154 -9.18 -5.92 -10.57
N ILE A 155 -7.88 -5.65 -10.79
CA ILE A 155 -7.36 -4.79 -11.87
C ILE A 155 -7.73 -5.30 -13.27
N PHE A 156 -7.90 -6.62 -13.44
CA PHE A 156 -8.20 -7.23 -14.74
C PHE A 156 -9.66 -7.65 -14.94
N ASP A 157 -10.48 -7.58 -13.89
CA ASP A 157 -11.84 -8.09 -13.86
C ASP A 157 -12.60 -7.37 -12.73
N ASP A 158 -13.27 -6.27 -13.05
CA ASP A 158 -13.92 -5.39 -12.08
C ASP A 158 -15.15 -6.00 -11.41
N GLU A 159 -15.71 -7.06 -12.02
CA GLU A 159 -16.76 -7.91 -11.45
C GLU A 159 -16.23 -8.83 -10.33
N LYS A 160 -14.92 -9.06 -10.26
CA LYS A 160 -14.30 -9.80 -9.17
C LYS A 160 -13.90 -8.84 -8.06
N THR A 161 -14.38 -9.13 -6.86
CA THR A 161 -14.12 -8.31 -5.69
C THR A 161 -13.63 -9.13 -4.50
N PHE A 162 -12.82 -8.51 -3.65
CA PHE A 162 -12.45 -9.03 -2.34
C PHE A 162 -12.62 -7.95 -1.27
N GLU A 163 -12.92 -8.36 -0.05
CA GLU A 163 -13.23 -7.45 1.05
C GLU A 163 -12.11 -7.45 2.10
N LEU A 164 -11.67 -6.27 2.51
CA LEU A 164 -10.71 -6.07 3.60
C LEU A 164 -11.10 -4.87 4.46
N TRP A 165 -10.60 -4.83 5.69
CA TRP A 165 -10.73 -3.63 6.53
C TRP A 165 -9.86 -2.51 5.97
N ALA A 166 -10.40 -1.31 5.95
CA ALA A 166 -9.71 -0.11 5.49
C ALA A 166 -10.07 1.10 6.34
N TYR A 167 -9.28 2.17 6.21
CA TYR A 167 -9.67 3.47 6.76
C TYR A 167 -10.93 3.96 6.07
N ASN A 168 -11.83 4.54 6.84
CA ASN A 168 -12.89 5.34 6.27
C ASN A 168 -12.30 6.60 5.62
N ILE A 169 -13.05 7.19 4.68
CA ILE A 169 -12.58 8.33 3.89
C ILE A 169 -12.23 9.54 4.78
N GLU A 170 -12.96 9.73 5.88
CA GLU A 170 -12.72 10.83 6.83
C GLU A 170 -11.35 10.71 7.49
N THR A 171 -10.94 9.52 7.92
CA THR A 171 -9.60 9.31 8.50
C THR A 171 -8.51 9.48 7.43
N VAL A 172 -8.73 8.97 6.21
CA VAL A 172 -7.78 9.17 5.09
C VAL A 172 -7.59 10.65 4.77
N MET A 173 -8.66 11.44 4.76
CA MET A 173 -8.60 12.88 4.54
C MET A 173 -7.88 13.59 5.69
N ALA A 174 -8.20 13.23 6.94
CA ALA A 174 -7.57 13.81 8.12
C ALA A 174 -6.05 13.60 8.14
N GLU A 175 -5.56 12.37 7.90
CA GLU A 175 -4.11 12.08 7.84
C GLU A 175 -3.39 12.88 6.74
N LYS A 176 -4.04 13.04 5.57
CA LYS A 176 -3.48 13.83 4.47
C LYS A 176 -3.38 15.30 4.83
N VAL A 177 -4.42 15.87 5.43
CA VAL A 177 -4.42 17.27 5.89
C VAL A 177 -3.35 17.47 6.98
N GLU A 178 -3.28 16.58 7.96
CA GLU A 178 -2.26 16.64 9.01
C GLU A 178 -0.85 16.58 8.42
N THR A 179 -0.59 15.66 7.48
CA THR A 179 0.71 15.54 6.80
C THR A 179 1.06 16.82 6.06
N ILE A 180 0.11 17.43 5.36
CA ILE A 180 0.29 18.71 4.66
C ILE A 180 0.63 19.82 5.67
N LEU A 181 -0.10 19.91 6.78
CA LEU A 181 0.13 20.91 7.82
C LEU A 181 1.50 20.73 8.48
N ARG A 182 1.84 19.52 8.91
CA ARG A 182 3.16 19.21 9.50
C ARG A 182 4.27 19.58 8.52
N ARG A 183 4.19 19.14 7.26
CA ARG A 183 5.20 19.47 6.23
C ARG A 183 5.23 20.96 5.90
N GLY A 184 4.09 21.62 5.87
CA GLY A 184 3.97 23.06 5.63
C GLY A 184 4.63 23.91 6.71
N VAL A 185 4.47 23.53 7.98
CA VAL A 185 5.14 24.16 9.13
C VAL A 185 6.67 23.97 9.07
N PHE A 186 7.15 22.83 8.55
CA PHE A 186 8.59 22.62 8.32
C PHE A 186 9.14 23.27 7.05
N ASN A 187 8.27 23.70 6.11
CA ASN A 187 8.68 24.35 4.86
C ASN A 187 8.82 25.88 4.98
N SER A 188 8.46 26.48 6.12
CA SER A 188 8.71 27.90 6.42
C SER A 188 10.09 28.10 7.05
N ARG A 189 11.17 27.87 6.29
CA ARG A 189 12.53 28.29 6.67
C ARG A 189 13.16 29.17 5.59
N THR A 190 13.05 30.48 5.84
CA THR A 190 14.02 31.58 5.56
C THR A 190 14.55 31.76 4.14
N GLY A 191 14.00 32.76 3.43
CA GLY A 191 14.62 33.29 2.23
C GLY A 191 13.86 34.43 1.56
N HIS A 192 13.59 35.54 2.27
CA HIS A 192 13.56 36.92 1.75
C HIS A 192 12.98 37.87 2.81
N HIS A 193 13.86 38.48 3.60
CA HIS A 193 13.59 39.85 4.06
C HIS A 193 13.93 40.75 2.86
N PRO A 194 13.01 41.57 2.33
CA PRO A 194 13.41 42.68 1.49
C PRO A 194 14.05 43.72 2.43
N THR A 195 15.38 43.79 2.43
CA THR A 195 16.06 45.01 2.88
C THR A 195 15.69 46.09 1.89
N PHE A 196 14.78 46.98 2.28
CA PHE A 196 14.64 48.26 1.60
C PHE A 196 15.95 49.03 1.81
N SER A 197 16.70 49.20 0.72
CA SER A 197 17.76 50.18 0.64
C SER A 197 17.11 51.56 0.65
N GLU A 198 17.23 52.28 1.76
CA GLU A 198 17.10 53.73 1.74
C GLU A 198 18.35 54.31 1.09
N THR A 199 18.13 54.99 -0.04
CA THR A 199 19.09 55.88 -0.68
C THR A 199 19.31 57.12 0.17
N ALA A 200 20.56 57.44 0.47
CA ALA A 200 21.10 58.80 0.55
C ALA A 200 22.60 58.73 0.21
#